data_AF-A0A348WHA6-F1
#
_entry.id   AF-A0A348WHA6-F1
#
_cell.length_a   1.000
_cell.length_b   1.000
_cell.length_c   1.000
_cell.angle_alpha   90.00
_cell.angle_beta   90.00
_cell.angle_gamma   90.00
#
_symmetry.space_group_name_H-M   'P 1'
#
loop_
_entity.id
_entity.type
_entity.pdbx_description
1 polymer ?
#
loop_
_entity_poly.entity_id
_entity_poly.type
_entity_poly.pdbx_seq_one_letter_code
_entity_poly.pdbx_strand_id
1 'polypeptide(L)' 'MIEKDPPVNVLGTPLTACSTGDPVTGFFRDGHCNTCTQDQGSHTVCALMTAEFLAYSKYVGNDLSTP' A
#
# COMPACT_ATOMS: atom_id res chain seq x y z
N MET A 1 -13.21 -7.09 -15.65
CA MET A 1 -12.14 -7.57 -14.74
C MET A 1 -11.31 -6.36 -14.37
N ILE A 2 -10.88 -6.23 -13.10
CA ILE A 2 -9.99 -5.14 -12.70
C ILE A 2 -8.61 -5.46 -13.26
N GLU A 3 -8.12 -4.62 -14.18
CA GLU A 3 -6.80 -4.78 -14.79
C GLU A 3 -5.76 -4.06 -13.92
N LYS A 4 -4.73 -4.79 -13.52
CA LYS A 4 -3.61 -4.22 -12.74
C LYS A 4 -2.65 -3.50 -13.68
N ASP A 5 -2.12 -2.39 -13.22
CA ASP A 5 -1.00 -1.74 -13.90
C ASP A 5 0.25 -2.63 -13.86
N PRO A 6 1.23 -2.45 -14.76
CA PRO A 6 2.47 -3.21 -14.76
C PRO A 6 3.18 -3.15 -13.39
N PRO A 7 3.51 -4.29 -12.77
CA PRO A 7 4.10 -4.34 -11.43
C PRO A 7 5.60 -4.03 -11.48
N VAL A 8 5.93 -2.75 -11.61
CA VAL A 8 7.30 -2.23 -11.71
C VAL A 8 7.53 -1.23 -10.58
N ASN A 9 8.67 -1.32 -9.91
CA ASN A 9 9.03 -0.38 -8.85
C ASN A 9 9.66 0.91 -9.42
N VAL A 10 9.96 1.86 -8.53
CA VAL A 10 10.55 3.16 -8.90
C VAL A 10 11.94 3.09 -9.55
N LEU A 11 12.60 1.92 -9.48
CA LEU A 11 13.90 1.66 -10.11
C LEU A 11 13.77 1.03 -11.50
N GLY A 12 12.54 0.81 -11.98
CA GLY A 12 12.28 0.15 -13.26
C GLY A 12 12.42 -1.37 -13.24
N THR A 13 12.52 -1.99 -12.05
CA THR A 13 12.62 -3.46 -11.89
C THR A 13 11.30 -4.06 -11.41
N PRO A 14 11.11 -5.39 -11.42
CA PRO A 14 9.89 -6.00 -10.91
C PRO A 14 9.55 -5.54 -9.48
N LEU A 15 8.26 -5.29 -9.22
CA LEU A 15 7.75 -4.92 -7.90
C LEU A 15 7.84 -6.10 -6.94
N THR A 16 8.44 -5.89 -5.78
CA THR A 16 8.54 -6.88 -4.71
C THR A 16 7.36 -6.78 -3.74
N ALA A 17 7.15 -7.82 -2.94
CA ALA A 17 6.18 -7.77 -1.85
C ALA A 17 6.52 -6.63 -0.87
N CYS A 18 5.50 -5.91 -0.44
CA CYS A 18 5.62 -4.87 0.58
C CYS A 18 5.49 -5.45 2.00
N SER A 19 4.57 -6.40 2.20
CA SER A 19 4.45 -7.19 3.42
C SER A 19 4.35 -8.67 3.05
N THR A 20 5.11 -9.51 3.73
CA THR A 20 5.11 -10.97 3.54
C THR A 20 4.39 -11.72 4.67
N GLY A 21 3.78 -11.00 5.62
CA GLY A 21 3.21 -11.56 6.84
C GLY A 21 1.80 -11.07 7.14
N ASP A 22 1.43 -11.18 8.41
CA ASP A 22 0.21 -10.60 8.97
C ASP A 22 0.57 -9.23 9.58
N PRO A 23 0.02 -8.11 9.07
CA PRO A 23 -1.08 -8.01 8.11
C PRO A 23 -0.70 -8.13 6.64
N VAL A 24 -1.61 -8.72 5.85
CA VAL A 24 -1.58 -8.69 4.39
C VAL A 24 -1.96 -7.28 3.90
N THR A 25 -1.09 -6.67 3.10
CA THR A 25 -1.25 -5.30 2.58
C THR A 25 -1.70 -5.26 1.11
N GLY A 26 -1.79 -4.05 0.54
CA GLY A 26 -2.09 -3.78 -0.86
C GLY A 26 -3.58 -3.59 -1.13
N PHE A 27 -3.92 -2.76 -2.11
CA PHE A 27 -5.31 -2.54 -2.54
C PHE A 27 -6.01 -3.86 -2.92
N PHE A 28 -5.28 -4.75 -3.59
CA PHE A 28 -5.74 -6.09 -3.97
C PHE A 28 -5.63 -7.15 -2.87
N ARG A 29 -5.11 -6.80 -1.69
CA ARG A 29 -4.78 -7.74 -0.60
C ARG A 29 -3.90 -8.90 -1.05
N ASP A 30 -2.89 -8.60 -1.89
CA ASP A 30 -1.93 -9.56 -2.45
C ASP A 30 -0.51 -9.36 -1.89
N GLY A 31 -0.35 -8.52 -0.86
CA GLY A 31 0.94 -8.22 -0.24
C GLY A 31 1.80 -7.20 -1.01
N HIS A 32 1.34 -6.70 -2.15
CA HIS A 32 2.08 -5.78 -3.02
C HIS A 32 1.36 -4.43 -3.12
N CYS A 33 2.13 -3.36 -3.37
CA CYS A 33 1.60 -2.03 -3.67
C CYS A 33 1.12 -1.92 -5.15
N ASN A 34 0.44 -2.96 -5.64
CA ASN A 34 -0.18 -2.97 -6.97
C ASN A 34 -1.38 -2.04 -7.00
N THR A 35 -1.60 -1.38 -8.13
CA THR A 35 -2.72 -0.44 -8.32
C THR A 35 -3.45 -0.69 -9.65
N CYS A 36 -4.51 0.07 -9.86
CA CYS A 36 -5.33 0.07 -11.07
C CYS A 36 -6.19 1.34 -11.09
N THR A 37 -6.93 1.55 -12.18
CA THR A 37 -7.85 2.70 -12.31
C THR A 37 -8.91 2.81 -11.20
N GLN A 38 -9.21 1.73 -10.48
CA GLN A 38 -10.19 1.70 -9.39
C GLN A 38 -9.58 2.08 -8.03
N ASP A 39 -8.26 2.01 -7.86
CA ASP A 39 -7.57 2.41 -6.65
C ASP A 39 -7.35 3.94 -6.64
N GLN A 40 -8.44 4.67 -6.39
CA GLN A 40 -8.43 6.14 -6.35
C GLN A 40 -7.53 6.71 -5.25
N GLY A 41 -7.16 5.89 -4.24
CA GLY A 41 -6.21 6.25 -3.20
C GLY A 41 -4.74 6.07 -3.60
N SER A 42 -4.47 5.39 -4.73
CA SER A 42 -3.13 5.06 -5.22
C SER A 42 -2.22 4.51 -4.12
N HIS A 43 -2.55 3.34 -3.58
CA HIS A 43 -1.80 2.65 -2.53
C HIS A 43 -0.50 2.02 -3.07
N THR A 44 0.34 2.84 -3.71
CA THR A 44 1.55 2.46 -4.48
C THR A 44 2.85 2.65 -3.70
N VAL A 45 2.81 3.26 -2.51
CA VAL A 45 3.99 3.50 -1.66
C VAL A 45 4.07 2.42 -0.58
N CYS A 46 5.12 1.60 -0.62
CA CYS A 46 5.46 0.72 0.49
C CYS A 46 6.24 1.50 1.55
N ALA A 47 5.77 1.49 2.79
CA ALA A 47 6.38 2.23 3.89
C ALA A 47 6.41 1.41 5.17
N LEU A 48 7.44 1.64 6.00
CA LEU A 48 7.50 1.14 7.36
C LEU A 48 6.77 2.11 8.28
N MET A 49 5.77 1.61 9.00
CA MET A 49 4.97 2.45 9.88
C MET A 49 5.75 2.80 11.14
N THR A 50 5.67 4.07 11.55
CA THR A 50 6.16 4.54 12.85
C THR A 50 5.00 5.08 13.68
N ALA A 51 5.19 5.18 14.99
CA ALA A 51 4.16 5.72 15.88
C ALA A 51 3.79 7.17 15.52
N GLU A 52 4.77 7.98 15.13
CA GLU A 52 4.58 9.37 14.72
C GLU A 52 3.74 9.47 13.44
N PHE A 53 4.03 8.64 12.43
CA PHE A 53 3.26 8.62 11.20
C PHE A 53 1.81 8.17 11.44
N LEU A 54 1.60 7.14 12.25
CA LEU A 54 0.26 6.64 12.58
C LEU A 54 -0.55 7.71 13.34
N ALA A 55 0.07 8.40 14.30
CA ALA A 55 -0.58 9.48 15.03
C ALA A 55 -0.95 10.67 14.14
N TYR A 56 -0.02 11.10 13.28
CA TYR A 56 -0.27 12.16 12.30
C TYR A 56 -1.37 11.77 11.31
N SER A 57 -1.27 10.58 10.71
CA SER A 57 -2.24 10.07 9.74
C SER A 57 -3.65 10.04 10.31
N LYS A 58 -3.82 9.55 11.54
CA LYS A 58 -5.09 9.58 12.26
C LYS A 58 -5.59 11.01 12.50
N TYR A 59 -4.70 11.91 12.93
CA TYR A 59 -5.04 13.33 13.16
C TYR A 59 -5.56 14.02 11.90
N VAL A 60 -5.01 13.70 10.72
CA VAL A 60 -5.45 14.25 9.43
C VAL A 60 -6.60 13.45 8.78
N GLY A 61 -7.22 12.51 9.50
CA GLY A 61 -8.43 11.81 9.07
C GLY A 61 -8.21 10.46 8.39
N ASN A 62 -6.98 9.93 8.38
CA ASN A 62 -6.64 8.60 7.86
C ASN A 62 -6.19 7.67 9.00
N ASP A 63 -7.15 7.10 9.73
CA ASP A 63 -6.85 6.20 10.84
C ASP A 63 -6.42 4.81 10.34
N LEU A 64 -5.14 4.49 10.53
CA LEU A 64 -4.53 3.20 10.21
C LEU A 64 -4.19 2.38 11.46
N SER A 65 -4.68 2.82 12.63
CA SER A 65 -4.25 2.29 13.94
C SER A 65 -5.35 1.59 14.72
N THR A 66 -6.63 1.91 14.43
CA THR A 66 -7.78 1.24 15.05
C THR A 66 -8.03 -0.11 14.34
N PRO A 67 -8.01 -1.26 15.05
CA PRO A 67 -8.23 -2.59 14.46
C PRO A 67 -9.63 -2.82 13.90
#